data_AF-A0A7S1DPC0-F1
#
_entry.id   AF-A0A7S1DPC0-F1
#
_cell.length_a   1.000
_cell.length_b   1.000
_cell.length_c   1.000
_cell.angle_alpha   90.00
_cell.angle_beta   90.00
_cell.angle_gamma   90.00
#
_symmetry.space_group_name_H-M   'P 1'
#
loop_
_entity.id
_entity.type
_entity.pdbx_description
1 polymer ?
#
loop_
_entity_poly.entity_id
_entity_poly.type
_entity_poly.pdbx_seq_one_letter_code
_entity_poly.pdbx_strand_id
1 'polypeptide(L)'
;RAMGKGSALARFNKEDEAAVVVPLLAPRWAARHGQAVPPGLLVGMEDPDPKKREMCLWGITTLPAGRGDARAVAAACVMSCDPAESVREAAVDALQYGAGYGEARASRALIARLSDTSASVRHRAIEALSVVNPVREEWMAKVFEELASKPNDVMSLFELYGARRQHKRLSWREFESGCRIIGVHLPPRGTKQVFGVLDADGNGWLEPKELADAIQAESNRQALDMEVLEAIVDKLEDPSAVVRAAASRAVSHLNRGGDRKAVPMLVERIQ
;
A
#
# COMPACT_ATOMS: atom_id res chain seq x y z
N ARG A 1 -42.05 5.55 24.08
CA ARG A 1 -42.23 4.15 23.61
C ARG A 1 -41.53 4.05 22.26
N ALA A 2 -40.41 3.32 22.21
CA ALA A 2 -39.59 2.87 21.08
C ALA A 2 -39.50 3.71 19.79
N MET A 3 -38.47 4.55 19.65
CA MET A 3 -37.87 4.84 18.34
C MET A 3 -36.99 3.64 17.98
N GLY A 4 -37.42 2.87 16.98
CA GLY A 4 -36.70 1.70 16.48
C GLY A 4 -35.32 2.11 15.95
N LYS A 5 -34.27 1.54 16.55
CA LYS A 5 -32.91 1.55 16.00
C LYS A 5 -32.93 0.75 14.70
N GLY A 6 -33.19 1.41 13.56
CA GLY A 6 -32.83 0.86 12.26
C GLY A 6 -31.32 0.63 12.26
N SER A 7 -30.90 -0.63 12.23
CA SER A 7 -29.48 -0.98 12.21
C SER A 7 -28.81 -0.29 11.02
N ALA A 8 -27.55 0.13 11.17
CA ALA A 8 -26.80 0.77 10.09
C ALA A 8 -26.77 -0.08 8.79
N LEU A 9 -26.97 -1.40 8.92
CA LEU A 9 -27.18 -2.37 7.83
C LEU A 9 -28.37 -2.05 6.91
N ALA A 10 -29.48 -1.49 7.44
CA ALA A 10 -30.67 -1.21 6.66
C ALA A 10 -30.52 -0.03 5.67
N ARG A 11 -29.46 0.78 5.81
CA ARG A 11 -29.21 1.95 4.94
C ARG A 11 -28.39 1.63 3.69
N PHE A 12 -27.78 0.45 3.61
CA PHE A 12 -26.90 0.08 2.48
C PHE A 12 -27.61 -0.70 1.38
N ASN A 13 -28.92 -0.94 1.52
CA ASN A 13 -29.67 -1.70 0.54
C ASN A 13 -30.30 -0.78 -0.51
N LYS A 14 -29.49 -0.45 -1.52
CA LYS A 14 -29.88 -0.14 -2.91
C LYS A 14 -28.61 -0.17 -3.76
N GLU A 15 -28.60 -1.08 -4.71
CA GLU A 15 -27.44 -1.61 -5.43
C GLU A 15 -26.63 -0.56 -6.22
N ASP A 16 -27.19 0.64 -6.46
CA ASP A 16 -26.50 1.76 -7.13
C ASP A 16 -26.19 2.95 -6.19
N GLU A 17 -26.78 3.00 -4.99
CA GLU A 17 -26.63 4.16 -4.10
C GLU A 17 -25.25 4.16 -3.42
N ALA A 18 -24.65 3.01 -3.10
CA ALA A 18 -23.36 2.98 -2.40
C ALA A 18 -22.21 3.60 -3.24
N ALA A 19 -22.18 3.43 -4.56
CA ALA A 19 -21.16 4.06 -5.42
C ALA A 19 -21.29 5.60 -5.44
N VAL A 20 -22.51 6.13 -5.36
CA VAL A 20 -22.78 7.57 -5.29
C VAL A 20 -22.56 8.11 -3.87
N VAL A 21 -22.91 7.30 -2.87
CA VAL A 21 -22.95 7.69 -1.46
C VAL A 21 -21.58 7.59 -0.81
N VAL A 22 -20.72 6.63 -1.17
CA VAL A 22 -19.39 6.47 -0.57
C VAL A 22 -18.51 7.72 -0.77
N PRO A 23 -18.38 8.31 -1.97
CA PRO A 23 -17.65 9.56 -2.15
C PRO A 23 -18.24 10.75 -1.36
N LEU A 24 -19.56 10.76 -1.13
CA LEU A 24 -20.24 11.81 -0.35
C LEU A 24 -20.12 11.60 1.17
N LEU A 25 -20.04 10.36 1.63
CA LEU A 25 -19.82 10.00 3.02
C LEU A 25 -18.35 10.12 3.42
N ALA A 26 -17.42 9.91 2.48
CA ALA A 26 -15.99 9.94 2.70
C ALA A 26 -15.51 11.13 3.55
N PRO A 27 -15.82 12.38 3.16
CA PRO A 27 -15.25 13.55 3.83
C PRO A 27 -15.91 13.75 5.20
N ARG A 28 -17.21 13.43 5.31
CA ARG A 28 -17.99 13.56 6.55
C ARG A 28 -17.60 12.50 7.57
N TRP A 29 -17.35 11.27 7.13
CA TRP A 29 -16.86 10.19 7.96
C TRP A 29 -15.45 10.49 8.43
N ALA A 30 -14.55 10.89 7.53
CA ALA A 30 -13.17 11.26 7.88
C ALA A 30 -13.13 12.41 8.90
N ALA A 31 -13.96 13.44 8.73
CA ALA A 31 -14.06 14.54 9.68
C ALA A 31 -14.55 14.12 11.08
N ARG A 32 -15.36 13.06 11.18
CA ARG A 32 -15.99 12.62 12.43
C ARG A 32 -15.25 11.48 13.12
N HIS A 33 -14.64 10.59 12.35
CA HIS A 33 -14.08 9.32 12.81
C HIS A 33 -12.59 9.16 12.44
N GLY A 34 -11.98 10.19 11.87
CA GLY A 34 -10.59 10.15 11.39
C GLY A 34 -10.42 9.24 10.17
N GLN A 35 -9.20 8.79 9.92
CA GLN A 35 -8.86 7.93 8.79
C GLN A 35 -9.21 6.44 9.03
N ALA A 36 -10.33 6.15 9.68
CA ALA A 36 -10.76 4.79 9.91
C ALA A 36 -11.70 4.30 8.80
N VAL A 37 -11.44 3.14 8.20
CA VAL A 37 -12.39 2.47 7.30
C VAL A 37 -13.75 2.26 8.01
N PRO A 38 -14.88 2.65 7.37
CA PRO A 38 -16.23 2.39 7.88
C PRO A 38 -16.50 0.89 8.06
N PRO A 39 -16.93 0.44 9.26
CA PRO A 39 -17.24 -0.98 9.50
C PRO A 39 -18.28 -1.57 8.53
N GLY A 40 -19.21 -0.75 8.04
CA GLY A 40 -20.22 -1.19 7.07
C GLY A 40 -19.63 -1.68 5.75
N LEU A 41 -18.49 -1.11 5.32
CA LEU A 41 -17.79 -1.57 4.11
C LEU A 41 -17.09 -2.91 4.33
N LEU A 42 -16.64 -3.20 5.55
CA LEU A 42 -16.05 -4.50 5.88
C LEU A 42 -17.10 -5.61 5.92
N VAL A 43 -18.30 -5.32 6.43
CA VAL A 43 -19.41 -6.30 6.48
C VAL A 43 -19.90 -6.66 5.08
N GLY A 44 -19.92 -5.71 4.15
CA GLY A 44 -20.34 -5.97 2.76
C GLY A 44 -19.38 -6.89 1.98
N MET A 45 -18.20 -7.21 2.52
CA MET A 45 -17.27 -8.19 1.94
C MET A 45 -17.74 -9.64 2.12
N GLU A 46 -18.72 -9.90 2.98
CA GLU A 46 -19.31 -11.22 3.18
C GLU A 46 -20.62 -11.41 2.38
N ASP A 47 -21.02 -10.40 1.60
CA ASP A 47 -22.27 -10.46 0.83
C ASP A 47 -22.19 -11.57 -0.24
N PRO A 48 -23.24 -12.39 -0.43
CA PRO A 48 -23.25 -13.41 -1.47
C PRO A 48 -23.10 -12.84 -2.88
N ASP A 49 -23.55 -11.60 -3.13
CA ASP A 49 -23.43 -10.94 -4.43
C ASP A 49 -21.99 -10.40 -4.65
N PRO A 50 -21.26 -10.91 -5.66
CA PRO A 50 -19.90 -10.44 -5.95
C PRO A 50 -19.84 -8.95 -6.28
N LYS A 51 -20.90 -8.36 -6.86
CA LYS A 51 -20.90 -6.92 -7.16
C LYS A 51 -20.86 -6.08 -5.89
N LYS A 52 -21.56 -6.51 -4.83
CA LYS A 52 -21.55 -5.80 -3.55
C LYS A 52 -20.19 -5.89 -2.87
N ARG A 53 -19.53 -7.05 -2.94
CA ARG A 53 -18.15 -7.23 -2.44
C ARG A 53 -17.17 -6.33 -3.21
N GLU A 54 -17.25 -6.32 -4.53
CA GLU A 54 -16.47 -5.44 -5.41
C GLU A 54 -16.67 -3.96 -5.07
N MET A 55 -17.93 -3.52 -4.91
CA MET A 55 -18.22 -2.13 -4.53
C MET A 55 -17.68 -1.78 -3.15
N CYS A 56 -17.69 -2.72 -2.20
CA CYS A 56 -17.09 -2.50 -0.89
C CYS A 56 -15.57 -2.35 -0.99
N LEU A 57 -14.91 -3.10 -1.87
CA LEU A 57 -13.47 -2.95 -2.16
C LEU A 57 -13.13 -1.59 -2.73
N TRP A 58 -13.86 -1.15 -3.76
CA TRP A 58 -13.74 0.21 -4.29
C TRP A 58 -14.00 1.26 -3.21
N GLY A 59 -15.00 1.01 -2.37
CA GLY A 59 -15.35 1.91 -1.29
C GLY A 59 -14.23 2.06 -0.26
N ILE A 60 -13.55 0.99 0.14
CA ILE A 60 -12.47 1.12 1.13
C ILE A 60 -11.23 1.82 0.57
N THR A 61 -10.95 1.75 -0.73
CA THR A 61 -9.69 2.28 -1.31
C THR A 61 -9.80 3.66 -1.94
N THR A 62 -11.01 4.07 -2.34
CA THR A 62 -11.29 5.44 -2.81
C THR A 62 -11.45 6.44 -1.67
N LEU A 63 -11.66 5.96 -0.44
CA LEU A 63 -11.67 6.80 0.74
C LEU A 63 -10.24 7.27 1.05
N PRO A 64 -10.02 8.58 1.32
CA PRO A 64 -8.73 9.06 1.83
C PRO A 64 -8.30 8.35 3.12
N ALA A 65 -9.27 7.85 3.90
CA ALA A 65 -9.11 7.04 5.11
C ALA A 65 -8.68 5.58 4.84
N GLY A 66 -8.66 5.14 3.59
CA GLY A 66 -8.40 3.76 3.21
C GLY A 66 -6.93 3.45 2.96
N ARG A 67 -6.17 4.47 2.55
CA ARG A 67 -4.74 4.33 2.23
C ARG A 67 -3.96 4.08 3.51
N GLY A 68 -3.19 3.00 3.55
CA GLY A 68 -2.44 2.60 4.75
C GLY A 68 -3.29 2.03 5.90
N ASP A 69 -4.63 1.98 5.78
CA ASP A 69 -5.46 1.33 6.81
C ASP A 69 -5.25 -0.19 6.74
N ALA A 70 -4.62 -0.75 7.76
CA ALA A 70 -4.32 -2.17 7.86
C ALA A 70 -5.57 -3.08 7.70
N ARG A 71 -6.77 -2.58 8.00
CA ARG A 71 -8.03 -3.32 7.79
C ARG A 71 -8.45 -3.31 6.33
N ALA A 72 -8.26 -2.18 5.63
CA ALA A 72 -8.51 -2.11 4.19
C ALA A 72 -7.60 -3.10 3.45
N VAL A 73 -6.30 -3.09 3.79
CA VAL A 73 -5.34 -4.00 3.17
C VAL A 73 -5.64 -5.45 3.52
N ALA A 74 -5.96 -5.75 4.79
CA ALA A 74 -6.37 -7.10 5.18
C ALA A 74 -7.61 -7.59 4.43
N ALA A 75 -8.63 -6.73 4.28
CA ALA A 75 -9.84 -7.06 3.52
C ALA A 75 -9.52 -7.32 2.04
N ALA A 76 -8.71 -6.46 1.41
CA ALA A 76 -8.28 -6.63 0.02
C ALA A 76 -7.45 -7.92 -0.16
N CYS A 77 -6.54 -8.25 0.77
CA CYS A 77 -5.81 -9.51 0.75
C CYS A 77 -6.75 -10.73 0.77
N VAL A 78 -7.77 -10.73 1.63
CA VAL A 78 -8.76 -11.83 1.71
C VAL A 78 -9.58 -11.91 0.42
N MET A 79 -10.11 -10.79 -0.05
CA MET A 79 -10.93 -10.74 -1.27
C MET A 79 -10.15 -11.04 -2.55
N SER A 80 -8.82 -10.95 -2.52
CA SER A 80 -8.00 -11.41 -3.64
C SER A 80 -8.16 -12.92 -3.88
N CYS A 81 -8.63 -13.70 -2.90
CA CYS A 81 -8.93 -15.13 -3.04
C CYS A 81 -10.41 -15.43 -3.37
N ASP A 82 -11.20 -14.41 -3.72
CA ASP A 82 -12.64 -14.56 -3.97
C ASP A 82 -12.93 -15.47 -5.18
N PRO A 83 -14.01 -16.29 -5.15
CA PRO A 83 -14.39 -17.11 -6.29
C PRO A 83 -14.69 -16.28 -7.56
N ALA A 84 -15.25 -15.07 -7.41
CA ALA A 84 -15.57 -14.20 -8.53
C ALA A 84 -14.34 -13.44 -9.03
N GLU A 85 -14.09 -13.53 -10.34
CA GLU A 85 -12.98 -12.84 -11.00
C GLU A 85 -13.02 -11.32 -10.79
N SER A 86 -14.19 -10.68 -10.91
CA SER A 86 -14.31 -9.22 -10.75
C SER A 86 -13.93 -8.75 -9.34
N VAL A 87 -14.22 -9.56 -8.32
CA VAL A 87 -13.83 -9.27 -6.93
C VAL A 87 -12.33 -9.42 -6.75
N ARG A 88 -11.71 -10.43 -7.37
CA ARG A 88 -10.24 -10.57 -7.35
C ARG A 88 -9.55 -9.42 -8.06
N GLU A 89 -10.07 -8.97 -9.21
CA GLU A 89 -9.55 -7.79 -9.91
C GLU A 89 -9.67 -6.53 -9.05
N ALA A 90 -10.85 -6.28 -8.48
CA ALA A 90 -11.07 -5.14 -7.59
C ALA A 90 -10.19 -5.21 -6.34
N ALA A 91 -9.89 -6.40 -5.83
CA ALA A 91 -8.98 -6.60 -4.71
C ALA A 91 -7.53 -6.29 -5.08
N VAL A 92 -7.09 -6.67 -6.28
CA VAL A 92 -5.75 -6.31 -6.79
C VAL A 92 -5.63 -4.80 -6.97
N ASP A 93 -6.64 -4.16 -7.56
CA ASP A 93 -6.69 -2.70 -7.70
C ASP A 93 -6.71 -2.03 -6.32
N ALA A 94 -7.47 -2.58 -5.37
CA ALA A 94 -7.50 -2.11 -3.99
C ALA A 94 -6.12 -2.18 -3.31
N LEU A 95 -5.38 -3.28 -3.49
CA LEU A 95 -4.01 -3.40 -2.98
C LEU A 95 -3.07 -2.39 -3.64
N GLN A 96 -3.21 -2.14 -4.94
CA GLN A 96 -2.38 -1.16 -5.66
C GLN A 96 -2.53 0.26 -5.12
N TYR A 97 -3.76 0.70 -4.82
CA TYR A 97 -4.03 2.09 -4.40
C TYR A 97 -4.06 2.28 -2.88
N GLY A 98 -4.43 1.22 -2.14
CA GLY A 98 -4.63 1.27 -0.69
C GLY A 98 -3.42 0.84 0.13
N ALA A 99 -2.51 0.04 -0.42
CA ALA A 99 -1.34 -0.42 0.33
C ALA A 99 -0.31 0.69 0.54
N GLY A 100 0.33 0.65 1.70
CA GLY A 100 1.51 1.45 1.97
C GLY A 100 2.70 1.04 1.09
N TYR A 101 3.68 1.91 0.98
CA TYR A 101 4.91 1.66 0.23
C TYR A 101 5.65 0.42 0.78
N GLY A 102 5.91 -0.58 -0.06
CA GLY A 102 6.62 -1.79 0.35
C GLY A 102 5.85 -2.66 1.36
N GLU A 103 4.52 -2.55 1.41
CA GLU A 103 3.73 -3.32 2.37
C GLU A 103 3.76 -4.82 2.06
N ALA A 104 4.53 -5.57 2.86
CA ALA A 104 4.81 -6.98 2.63
C ALA A 104 3.56 -7.87 2.52
N ARG A 105 2.46 -7.52 3.20
CA ARG A 105 1.20 -8.27 3.09
C ARG A 105 0.57 -8.10 1.71
N ALA A 106 0.52 -6.87 1.20
CA ALA A 106 0.01 -6.57 -0.12
C ALA A 106 0.88 -7.25 -1.19
N SER A 107 2.21 -7.14 -1.09
CA SER A 107 3.12 -7.79 -2.04
C SER A 107 2.95 -9.30 -2.09
N ARG A 108 2.84 -9.98 -0.95
CA ARG A 108 2.61 -11.44 -0.91
C ARG A 108 1.26 -11.83 -1.51
N ALA A 109 0.20 -11.08 -1.21
CA ALA A 109 -1.10 -11.33 -1.81
C ALA A 109 -1.06 -11.17 -3.34
N LEU A 110 -0.35 -10.14 -3.83
CA LEU A 110 -0.17 -9.91 -5.27
C LEU A 110 0.70 -10.99 -5.94
N ILE A 111 1.80 -11.42 -5.30
CA ILE A 111 2.63 -12.55 -5.77
C ILE A 111 1.76 -13.80 -5.96
N ALA A 112 0.89 -14.12 -4.99
CA ALA A 112 -0.01 -15.26 -5.10
C ALA A 112 -0.99 -15.14 -6.29
N ARG A 113 -1.36 -13.92 -6.68
CA ARG A 113 -2.22 -13.66 -7.85
C ARG A 113 -1.50 -13.75 -9.19
N LEU A 114 -0.17 -13.83 -9.21
CA LEU A 114 0.57 -14.13 -10.44
C LEU A 114 0.31 -15.55 -10.96
N SER A 115 -0.26 -16.44 -10.16
CA SER A 115 -0.67 -17.79 -10.57
C SER A 115 -2.18 -17.94 -10.71
N ASP A 116 -2.93 -16.83 -10.80
CA ASP A 116 -4.39 -16.86 -11.00
C ASP A 116 -4.77 -17.49 -12.35
N THR A 117 -5.93 -18.14 -12.40
CA THR A 117 -6.46 -18.73 -13.63
C THR A 117 -6.78 -17.67 -14.68
N SER A 118 -7.24 -16.48 -14.26
CA SER A 118 -7.51 -15.36 -15.16
C SER A 118 -6.23 -14.62 -15.52
N ALA A 119 -5.99 -14.47 -16.83
CA ALA A 119 -4.89 -13.64 -17.34
C ALA A 119 -5.05 -12.16 -16.98
N SER A 120 -6.29 -11.70 -16.80
CA SER A 120 -6.61 -10.33 -16.43
C SER A 120 -6.17 -10.03 -14.99
N VAL A 121 -6.44 -10.95 -14.05
CA VAL A 121 -5.98 -10.86 -12.67
C VAL A 121 -4.44 -10.92 -12.60
N ARG A 122 -3.81 -11.84 -13.34
CA ARG A 122 -2.34 -11.92 -13.41
C ARG A 122 -1.70 -10.63 -13.93
N HIS A 123 -2.26 -10.06 -15.00
CA HIS A 123 -1.79 -8.80 -15.58
C HIS A 123 -1.86 -7.65 -14.57
N ARG A 124 -3.02 -7.47 -13.92
CA ARG A 124 -3.18 -6.44 -12.89
C ARG A 124 -2.24 -6.64 -11.71
N ALA A 125 -2.00 -7.89 -11.29
CA ALA A 125 -1.09 -8.18 -10.20
C ALA A 125 0.35 -7.72 -10.50
N ILE A 126 0.82 -7.84 -11.75
CA ILE A 126 2.13 -7.34 -12.18
C ILE A 126 2.21 -5.81 -12.11
N GLU A 127 1.17 -5.13 -12.62
CA GLU A 127 1.09 -3.66 -12.55
C GLU A 127 1.06 -3.18 -11.09
N ALA A 128 0.23 -3.82 -10.26
CA ALA A 128 0.11 -3.52 -8.84
C ALA A 128 1.44 -3.72 -8.10
N LEU A 129 2.17 -4.80 -8.37
CA LEU A 129 3.49 -5.05 -7.76
C LEU A 129 4.49 -3.94 -8.11
N SER A 130 4.45 -3.43 -9.35
CA SER A 130 5.33 -2.34 -9.78
C SER A 130 5.05 -1.01 -9.06
N VAL A 131 3.80 -0.82 -8.60
CA VAL A 131 3.35 0.37 -7.88
C VAL A 131 3.59 0.25 -6.37
N VAL A 132 3.30 -0.91 -5.79
CA VAL A 132 3.49 -1.17 -4.34
C VAL A 132 4.98 -1.29 -4.01
N ASN A 133 5.77 -1.87 -4.92
CA ASN A 133 7.21 -2.05 -4.80
C ASN A 133 7.95 -1.30 -5.93
N PRO A 134 7.90 0.04 -5.95
CA PRO A 134 8.62 0.78 -6.96
C PRO A 134 10.12 0.71 -6.67
N VAL A 135 10.91 0.91 -7.73
CA VAL A 135 12.38 0.95 -7.67
C VAL A 135 12.83 1.92 -6.60
N ARG A 136 13.66 1.43 -5.69
CA ARG A 136 14.23 2.24 -4.64
C ARG A 136 15.56 2.81 -5.08
N GLU A 137 15.63 4.14 -5.20
CA GLU A 137 16.90 4.82 -5.47
C GLU A 137 17.90 4.52 -4.34
N GLU A 138 19.16 4.26 -4.67
CA GLU A 138 20.18 3.82 -3.71
C GLU A 138 20.34 4.80 -2.52
N TRP A 139 20.15 6.09 -2.75
CA TRP A 139 20.21 7.10 -1.69
C TRP A 139 19.04 6.97 -0.70
N MET A 140 17.85 6.54 -1.13
CA MET A 140 16.74 6.27 -0.20
C MET A 140 17.11 5.12 0.71
N ALA A 141 17.79 4.09 0.19
CA ALA A 141 18.26 2.99 1.00
C ALA A 141 19.19 3.41 2.11
N LYS A 142 20.17 4.25 1.79
CA LYS A 142 21.09 4.81 2.77
C LYS A 142 20.35 5.63 3.84
N VAL A 143 19.36 6.43 3.46
CA VAL A 143 18.56 7.22 4.42
C VAL A 143 17.85 6.32 5.44
N PHE A 144 17.19 5.25 5.00
CA PHE A 144 16.50 4.36 5.94
C PHE A 144 17.47 3.53 6.78
N GLU A 145 18.63 3.14 6.23
CA GLU A 145 19.69 2.50 7.00
C GLU A 145 20.22 3.44 8.09
N GLU A 146 20.45 4.72 7.77
CA GLU A 146 20.85 5.74 8.74
C GLU A 146 19.79 5.95 9.82
N LEU A 147 18.50 6.02 9.45
CA LEU A 147 17.38 6.11 10.40
C LEU A 147 17.29 4.85 11.28
N ALA A 148 17.46 3.66 10.71
CA ALA A 148 17.45 2.38 11.42
C ALA A 148 18.64 2.23 12.38
N SER A 149 19.79 2.81 12.04
CA SER A 149 21.00 2.76 12.87
C SER A 149 20.89 3.58 14.17
N LYS A 150 19.94 4.53 14.22
CA LYS A 150 19.77 5.48 15.33
C LYS A 150 18.32 5.53 15.83
N PRO A 151 17.73 4.41 16.30
CA PRO A 151 16.32 4.37 16.67
C PRO A 151 16.01 5.31 17.85
N ASN A 152 16.93 5.45 18.81
CA ASN A 152 16.76 6.35 19.96
C ASN A 152 16.74 7.82 19.54
N ASP A 153 17.68 8.26 18.70
CA ASP A 153 17.77 9.65 18.25
C ASP A 153 16.53 10.03 17.41
N VAL A 154 16.07 9.09 16.59
CA VAL A 154 14.85 9.22 15.80
C VAL A 154 13.63 9.39 16.69
N MET A 155 13.49 8.59 17.75
CA MET A 155 12.40 8.73 18.71
C MET A 155 12.50 10.05 19.50
N SER A 156 13.71 10.48 19.84
CA SER A 156 13.96 11.77 20.48
C SER A 156 13.51 12.96 19.63
N LEU A 157 13.40 12.84 18.30
CA LEU A 157 12.80 13.89 17.47
C LEU A 157 11.35 14.17 17.86
N PHE A 158 10.54 13.13 18.08
CA PHE A 158 9.15 13.29 18.46
C PHE A 158 9.00 13.90 19.87
N GLU A 159 9.92 13.58 20.77
CA GLU A 159 9.95 14.20 22.10
C GLU A 159 10.35 15.68 22.04
N LEU A 160 11.40 15.99 21.28
CA LEU A 160 11.94 17.35 21.14
C LEU A 160 10.96 18.31 20.47
N TYR A 161 10.25 17.86 19.43
CA TYR A 161 9.23 18.67 18.75
C TYR A 161 7.88 18.59 19.47
N GLY A 162 7.54 17.45 20.07
CA GLY A 162 6.28 17.28 20.78
C GLY A 162 6.18 18.09 22.07
N ALA A 163 7.29 18.26 22.79
CA ALA A 163 7.36 19.14 23.96
C ALA A 163 7.11 20.62 23.60
N ARG A 164 7.46 21.05 22.37
CA ARG A 164 7.30 22.44 21.93
C ARG A 164 5.89 22.80 21.46
N ARG A 165 5.08 21.83 21.03
CA ARG A 165 3.80 22.11 20.33
C ARG A 165 2.59 21.28 20.78
N GLN A 166 2.71 20.49 21.85
CA GLN A 166 1.61 19.68 22.42
C GLN A 166 1.05 18.59 21.47
N HIS A 167 1.74 18.26 20.38
CA HIS A 167 1.40 17.14 19.49
C HIS A 167 2.56 16.14 19.40
N LYS A 168 2.29 14.83 19.32
CA LYS A 168 3.33 13.78 19.22
C LYS A 168 3.65 13.40 17.76
N ARG A 169 3.51 14.34 16.83
CA ARG A 169 3.66 14.12 15.38
C ARG A 169 4.67 15.09 14.80
N LEU A 170 5.27 14.74 13.66
CA LEU A 170 6.21 15.59 12.94
C LEU A 170 5.60 16.04 11.61
N SER A 171 5.55 17.34 11.39
CA SER A 171 5.32 17.87 10.04
C SER A 171 6.55 17.63 9.15
N TRP A 172 6.37 17.70 7.83
CA TRP A 172 7.48 17.52 6.87
C TRP A 172 8.70 18.42 7.16
N ARG A 173 8.47 19.67 7.58
CA ARG A 173 9.55 20.65 7.89
C ARG A 173 10.28 20.28 9.18
N GLU A 174 9.56 19.74 10.16
CA GLU A 174 10.12 19.30 11.43
C GLU A 174 10.90 18.00 11.26
N PHE A 175 10.40 17.08 10.43
CA PHE A 175 11.15 15.88 10.04
C PHE A 175 12.45 16.24 9.31
N GLU A 176 12.39 17.14 8.32
CA GLU A 176 13.59 17.60 7.59
C GLU A 176 14.61 18.24 8.55
N SER A 177 14.16 19.12 9.45
CA SER A 177 15.02 19.78 10.42
C SER A 177 15.58 18.79 11.44
N GLY A 178 14.75 17.84 11.90
CA GLY A 178 15.12 16.78 12.82
C GLY A 178 16.20 15.88 12.25
N CYS A 179 16.05 15.44 11.00
CA CYS A 179 17.06 14.63 10.31
C CYS A 179 18.42 15.33 10.25
N ARG A 180 18.46 16.65 10.03
CA ARG A 180 19.72 17.41 10.10
C ARG A 180 20.34 17.42 11.50
N ILE A 181 19.52 17.44 12.56
CA ILE A 181 20.00 17.43 13.95
C ILE A 181 20.61 16.08 14.32
N ILE A 182 19.99 14.96 13.89
CA ILE A 182 20.49 13.60 14.15
C ILE A 182 21.59 13.16 13.17
N GLY A 183 21.97 14.05 12.24
CA GLY A 183 23.03 13.83 11.26
C GLY A 183 22.65 12.86 10.15
N VAL A 184 21.36 12.73 9.82
CA VAL A 184 20.87 11.97 8.66
C VAL A 184 20.83 12.89 7.45
N HIS A 185 21.53 12.53 6.38
CA HIS A 185 21.66 13.40 5.21
C HIS A 185 20.53 13.14 4.20
N LEU A 186 19.59 14.08 4.14
CA LEU A 186 18.49 14.02 3.17
C LEU A 186 18.79 14.91 1.95
N PRO A 187 18.77 14.38 0.72
CA PRO A 187 18.93 15.21 -0.47
C PRO A 187 17.72 16.15 -0.64
N PRO A 188 17.92 17.42 -1.05
CA PRO A 188 16.84 18.42 -1.12
C PRO A 188 15.65 18.02 -2.01
N ARG A 189 15.89 17.21 -3.05
CA ARG A 189 14.85 16.70 -3.96
C ARG A 189 14.16 15.44 -3.43
N GLY A 190 14.80 14.74 -2.49
CA GLY A 190 14.36 13.44 -1.97
C GLY A 190 13.62 13.50 -0.65
N THR A 191 13.78 14.56 0.15
CA THR A 191 13.16 14.64 1.49
C THR A 191 11.64 14.53 1.47
N LYS A 192 10.97 15.13 0.49
CA LYS A 192 9.51 14.98 0.33
C LYS A 192 9.10 13.57 -0.09
N GLN A 193 9.93 12.89 -0.86
CA GLN A 193 9.67 11.51 -1.26
C GLN A 193 9.80 10.58 -0.06
N VAL A 194 10.88 10.72 0.73
CA VAL A 194 11.07 9.97 1.98
C VAL A 194 9.91 10.25 2.94
N PHE A 195 9.56 11.52 3.14
CA PHE A 195 8.43 11.87 4.01
C PHE A 195 7.13 11.24 3.53
N GLY A 196 6.82 11.28 2.23
CA GLY A 196 5.61 10.65 1.68
C GLY A 196 5.61 9.12 1.76
N VAL A 197 6.79 8.49 1.84
CA VAL A 197 6.90 7.05 2.12
C VAL A 197 6.66 6.75 3.60
N LEU A 198 7.14 7.62 4.48
CA LEU A 198 7.01 7.49 5.93
C LEU A 198 5.58 7.85 6.41
N ASP A 199 4.94 8.82 5.79
CA ASP A 199 3.54 9.25 5.99
C ASP A 199 2.60 8.29 5.24
N ALA A 200 2.51 7.06 5.75
CA ALA A 200 1.83 5.95 5.07
C ALA A 200 0.32 6.21 4.87
N ASP A 201 -0.29 6.95 5.78
CA ASP A 201 -1.70 7.32 5.73
C ASP A 201 -1.96 8.62 4.93
N GLY A 202 -0.88 9.31 4.52
CA GLY A 202 -0.90 10.52 3.71
C GLY A 202 -1.60 11.70 4.37
N ASN A 203 -1.71 11.71 5.71
CA ASN A 203 -2.38 12.76 6.46
C ASN A 203 -1.54 14.04 6.57
N GLY A 204 -0.26 14.00 6.13
CA GLY A 204 0.69 15.11 6.16
C GLY A 204 1.48 15.23 7.46
N TRP A 205 1.31 14.27 8.38
CA TRP A 205 1.94 14.21 9.68
C TRP A 205 2.53 12.84 9.91
N LEU A 206 3.83 12.80 10.17
CA LEU A 206 4.50 11.56 10.54
C LEU A 206 4.24 11.25 12.01
N GLU A 207 3.69 10.08 12.29
CA GLU A 207 3.54 9.52 13.63
C GLU A 207 4.74 8.61 14.01
N PRO A 208 5.04 8.44 15.31
CA PRO A 208 6.12 7.54 15.74
C PRO A 208 5.93 6.10 15.26
N LYS A 209 4.67 5.66 15.20
CA LYS A 209 4.32 4.31 14.74
C LYS A 209 4.61 4.15 13.25
N GLU A 210 4.22 5.11 12.42
CA GLU A 210 4.45 5.03 10.98
C GLU A 210 5.94 4.98 10.65
N LEU A 211 6.75 5.76 11.36
CA LEU A 211 8.21 5.72 11.19
C LEU A 211 8.80 4.38 11.61
N ALA A 212 8.38 3.81 12.74
CA ALA A 212 8.84 2.51 13.20
C ALA A 212 8.42 1.40 12.24
N ASP A 213 7.17 1.40 11.78
CA ASP A 213 6.63 0.45 10.82
C ASP A 213 7.37 0.55 9.47
N ALA A 214 7.71 1.75 9.01
CA ALA A 214 8.46 1.97 7.78
C ALA A 214 9.92 1.48 7.86
N ILE A 215 10.61 1.71 8.99
CA ILE A 215 11.97 1.18 9.22
C ILE A 215 11.96 -0.35 9.26
N GLN A 216 10.96 -0.93 9.93
CA GLN A 216 10.80 -2.38 10.01
C GLN A 216 10.44 -3.00 8.65
N ALA A 217 9.58 -2.33 7.87
CA ALA A 217 9.23 -2.73 6.51
C ALA A 217 10.47 -2.72 5.62
N GLU A 218 11.36 -1.74 5.75
CA GLU A 218 12.58 -1.66 4.97
C GLU A 218 13.53 -2.85 5.21
N SER A 219 13.67 -3.27 6.46
CA SER A 219 14.49 -4.45 6.80
C SER A 219 13.99 -5.73 6.12
N ASN A 220 12.66 -5.84 5.96
CA ASN A 220 12.02 -6.99 5.30
C ASN A 220 11.96 -6.84 3.77
N ARG A 221 12.25 -5.65 3.24
CA ARG A 221 12.07 -5.31 1.83
C ARG A 221 13.09 -5.98 0.92
N GLN A 222 14.36 -6.04 1.31
CA GLN A 222 15.39 -6.63 0.42
C GLN A 222 15.11 -8.09 0.04
N ALA A 223 14.59 -8.88 0.97
CA ALA A 223 14.18 -10.25 0.70
C ALA A 223 12.92 -10.30 -0.19
N LEU A 224 11.97 -9.39 0.07
CA LEU A 224 10.72 -9.30 -0.69
C LEU A 224 10.94 -8.80 -2.12
N ASP A 225 11.84 -7.84 -2.34
CA ASP A 225 12.16 -7.30 -3.67
C ASP A 225 12.75 -8.42 -4.56
N MET A 226 13.58 -9.32 -3.99
CA MET A 226 14.07 -10.50 -4.70
C MET A 226 12.94 -11.49 -5.03
N GLU A 227 12.07 -11.79 -4.07
CA GLU A 227 10.90 -12.67 -4.27
C GLU A 227 9.97 -12.12 -5.36
N VAL A 228 9.70 -10.81 -5.34
CA VAL A 228 8.88 -10.11 -6.34
C VAL A 228 9.54 -10.18 -7.71
N LEU A 229 10.86 -9.95 -7.78
CA LEU A 229 11.60 -10.03 -9.03
C LEU A 229 11.53 -11.44 -9.62
N GLU A 230 11.83 -12.48 -8.83
CA GLU A 230 11.70 -13.89 -9.23
C GLU A 230 10.30 -14.18 -9.79
N ALA A 231 9.27 -13.82 -9.04
CA ALA A 231 7.89 -14.10 -9.43
C ALA A 231 7.47 -13.35 -10.71
N ILE A 232 7.96 -12.13 -10.96
CA ILE A 232 7.70 -11.38 -12.20
C ILE A 232 8.49 -11.97 -13.37
N VAL A 233 9.74 -12.38 -13.16
CA VAL A 233 10.57 -13.02 -14.20
C VAL A 233 9.92 -14.33 -14.65
N ASP A 234 9.26 -15.09 -13.75
CA ASP A 234 8.46 -16.28 -14.10
C ASP A 234 7.31 -15.96 -15.06
N LYS A 235 6.74 -14.76 -14.98
CA LYS A 235 5.64 -14.33 -15.87
C LYS A 235 6.11 -13.91 -17.25
N LEU A 236 7.42 -13.88 -17.54
CA LEU A 236 7.92 -13.73 -18.91
C LEU A 236 7.55 -14.91 -19.80
N GLU A 237 7.30 -16.09 -19.21
CA GLU A 237 6.87 -17.30 -19.92
C GLU A 237 5.35 -17.55 -19.86
N ASP A 238 4.57 -16.57 -19.35
CA ASP A 238 3.12 -16.74 -19.20
C ASP A 238 2.44 -17.06 -20.53
N PRO A 239 1.43 -17.94 -20.58
CA PRO A 239 0.68 -18.23 -21.81
C PRO A 239 0.08 -16.98 -22.48
N SER A 240 -0.31 -15.98 -21.69
CA SER A 240 -0.90 -14.74 -22.19
C SER A 240 0.17 -13.74 -22.61
N ALA A 241 0.09 -13.27 -23.86
CA ALA A 241 0.99 -12.25 -24.39
C ALA A 241 0.92 -10.92 -23.61
N VAL A 242 -0.27 -10.57 -23.10
CA VAL A 242 -0.49 -9.34 -22.30
C VAL A 242 0.26 -9.43 -20.96
N VAL A 243 0.26 -10.62 -20.34
CA VAL A 243 0.97 -10.86 -19.09
C VAL A 243 2.49 -10.83 -19.32
N ARG A 244 2.98 -11.48 -20.38
CA ARG A 244 4.41 -11.40 -20.75
C ARG A 244 4.89 -9.97 -20.98
N ALA A 245 4.10 -9.17 -21.71
CA ALA A 245 4.42 -7.78 -21.99
C ALA A 245 4.45 -6.91 -20.71
N ALA A 246 3.51 -7.14 -19.79
CA ALA A 246 3.53 -6.48 -18.48
C ALA A 246 4.74 -6.90 -17.64
N ALA A 247 5.07 -8.19 -17.61
CA ALA A 247 6.27 -8.69 -16.92
C ALA A 247 7.54 -8.05 -17.48
N SER A 248 7.70 -7.98 -18.81
CA SER A 248 8.86 -7.34 -19.42
C SER A 248 9.00 -5.85 -19.05
N ARG A 249 7.87 -5.12 -19.00
CA ARG A 249 7.86 -3.72 -18.53
C ARG A 249 8.25 -3.63 -17.06
N ALA A 250 7.64 -4.45 -16.20
CA ALA A 250 7.89 -4.46 -14.77
C ALA A 250 9.36 -4.79 -14.45
N VAL A 251 9.94 -5.80 -15.10
CA VAL A 251 11.38 -6.13 -14.97
C VAL A 251 12.26 -4.94 -15.39
N SER A 252 11.95 -4.29 -16.52
CA SER A 252 12.69 -3.11 -16.97
C SER A 252 12.63 -1.96 -15.97
N HIS A 253 11.47 -1.76 -15.34
CA HIS A 253 11.31 -0.79 -14.26
C HIS A 253 12.18 -1.20 -13.07
N LEU A 254 12.00 -2.39 -12.51
CA LEU A 254 12.74 -2.90 -11.33
C LEU A 254 14.27 -2.88 -11.51
N ASN A 255 14.77 -3.00 -12.75
CA ASN A 255 16.20 -3.03 -13.07
C ASN A 255 16.88 -1.65 -13.19
N ARG A 256 16.15 -0.51 -13.11
CA ARG A 256 16.75 0.83 -13.31
C ARG A 256 17.82 1.25 -12.28
N GLY A 257 17.96 0.52 -11.17
CA GLY A 257 19.05 0.69 -10.20
C GLY A 257 20.36 0.00 -10.57
N GLY A 258 20.44 -0.67 -11.72
CA GLY A 258 21.61 -1.49 -12.07
C GLY A 258 21.71 -2.72 -11.17
N ASP A 259 20.59 -3.40 -10.95
CA ASP A 259 20.55 -4.57 -10.09
C ASP A 259 21.33 -5.70 -10.76
N ARG A 260 22.60 -5.85 -10.36
CA ARG A 260 23.53 -6.87 -10.85
C ARG A 260 22.98 -8.30 -10.70
N LYS A 261 21.89 -8.48 -9.97
CA LYS A 261 21.20 -9.75 -9.72
C LYS A 261 20.09 -10.06 -10.71
N ALA A 262 19.42 -9.06 -11.28
CA ALA A 262 18.34 -9.27 -12.27
C ALA A 262 18.88 -9.76 -13.62
N VAL A 263 20.06 -9.27 -14.01
CA VAL A 263 20.68 -9.62 -15.31
C VAL A 263 21.04 -11.11 -15.40
N PRO A 264 21.72 -11.74 -14.42
CA PRO A 264 21.95 -13.19 -14.42
C PRO A 264 20.67 -14.01 -14.55
N MET A 265 19.61 -13.65 -13.83
CA MET A 265 18.33 -14.37 -13.87
C MET A 265 17.67 -14.30 -15.26
N LEU A 266 17.76 -13.14 -15.93
CA LEU A 266 17.26 -12.98 -17.29
C LEU A 266 18.12 -13.74 -18.30
N VAL A 267 19.44 -13.80 -18.09
CA VAL A 267 20.36 -14.55 -18.96
C VAL A 267 20.13 -16.06 -18.84
N GLU A 268 19.92 -16.58 -17.64
CA GLU A 268 19.62 -18.01 -17.40
C GLU A 268 18.31 -18.45 -18.05
N ARG A 269 17.33 -17.54 -18.17
CA ARG A 269 16.04 -17.78 -18.84
C ARG A 269 16.08 -17.70 -20.37
N ILE A 270 17.14 -17.12 -20.96
CA ILE A 270 17.29 -16.97 -22.42
C ILE A 270 18.11 -18.13 -23.03
N GLN A 271 18.82 -18.90 -22.20
CA GLN A 271 19.64 -20.05 -22.60
C GLN A 271 18.83 -21.35 -22.67
#